data_AF-A0A7X6X4P4-F1
#
_entry.id   AF-A0A7X6X4P4-F1
#
_cell.length_a   1.000
_cell.length_b   1.000
_cell.length_c   1.000
_cell.angle_alpha   90.00
_cell.angle_beta   90.00
_cell.angle_gamma   90.00
#
_symmetry.space_group_name_H-M   'P 1'
#
loop_
_entity.id
_entity.type
_entity.pdbx_description
1 polymer ?
#
loop_
_entity_poly.entity_id
_entity_poly.type
_entity_poly.pdbx_seq_one_letter_code
_entity_poly.pdbx_strand_id
1 'polypeptide(L)'
;DGKTIVPRGEVVFEEDDIVVLGGETHFDRSGQNLIEFTIPERHEWEGAFIKDLNPPHDRLIITIQREGSDLIVPDGNTQLLANDKVVMIQLQKTDELVDAEPPAQE
;
A
#
# COMPACT_ATOMS: atom_id res chain seq x y z
N ASP A 1 -17.89 -17.01 23.75
CA ASP A 1 -17.35 -18.38 23.57
C ASP A 1 -15.86 -18.50 23.26
N GLY A 2 -15.08 -17.42 23.16
CA GLY A 2 -13.60 -17.46 23.26
C GLY A 2 -12.88 -18.37 22.26
N LYS A 3 -13.46 -18.59 21.07
CA LYS A 3 -12.89 -19.51 20.07
C LYS A 3 -11.79 -18.80 19.29
N THR A 4 -10.60 -19.39 19.28
CA THR A 4 -9.55 -19.00 18.34
C THR A 4 -10.00 -19.31 16.91
N ILE A 5 -9.96 -18.31 16.04
CA ILE A 5 -10.27 -18.43 14.62
C ILE A 5 -9.05 -18.06 13.79
N VAL A 6 -8.90 -18.69 12.62
CA VAL A 6 -7.93 -18.25 11.61
C VAL A 6 -8.72 -17.44 10.56
N PRO A 7 -8.59 -16.11 10.54
CA PRO A 7 -9.36 -15.28 9.61
C PRO A 7 -8.89 -15.52 8.18
N ARG A 8 -9.84 -15.68 7.26
CA ARG A 8 -9.58 -15.88 5.82
C ARG A 8 -10.03 -14.68 4.99
N GLY A 9 -9.86 -13.47 5.52
CA GLY A 9 -10.23 -12.22 4.86
C GLY A 9 -11.70 -11.81 4.97
N GLU A 10 -12.59 -12.70 5.43
CA GLU A 10 -14.02 -12.42 5.62
C GLU A 10 -14.39 -12.06 7.07
N VAL A 11 -13.40 -11.95 7.95
CA VAL A 11 -13.62 -11.68 9.37
C VAL A 11 -13.53 -10.17 9.61
N VAL A 12 -14.59 -9.60 10.15
CA VAL A 12 -14.63 -8.23 10.65
C VAL A 12 -14.13 -8.23 12.10
N PHE A 13 -13.15 -7.39 12.41
CA PHE A 13 -12.66 -7.20 13.77
C PHE A 13 -13.62 -6.32 14.57
N GLU A 14 -13.87 -6.70 15.81
CA GLU A 14 -14.70 -5.94 16.75
C GLU A 14 -13.84 -5.35 17.88
N GLU A 15 -14.42 -4.40 18.62
CA GLU A 15 -13.79 -3.87 19.83
C GLU A 15 -13.54 -5.03 20.82
N ASP A 16 -12.38 -5.01 21.48
CA ASP A 16 -11.87 -6.07 22.39
C ASP A 16 -11.35 -7.38 21.74
N ASP A 17 -11.22 -7.45 20.41
CA ASP A 17 -10.56 -8.59 19.76
C ASP A 17 -9.04 -8.65 20.04
N ILE A 18 -8.53 -9.87 20.28
CA ILE A 18 -7.09 -10.14 20.46
C ILE A 18 -6.55 -10.82 19.21
N VAL A 19 -5.71 -10.10 18.46
CA VAL A 19 -5.03 -10.62 17.28
C VAL A 19 -3.66 -11.19 17.66
N VAL A 20 -3.45 -12.49 17.40
CA VAL A 20 -2.15 -13.15 17.59
C VAL A 20 -1.54 -13.43 16.22
N LEU A 21 -0.50 -12.67 15.86
CA LEU A 21 0.25 -12.84 14.61
C LEU A 21 1.44 -13.77 14.87
N GLY A 22 1.34 -15.02 14.39
CA GLY A 22 2.42 -16.00 14.46
C GLY A 22 2.85 -16.43 13.06
N GLY A 23 4.10 -16.18 12.69
CA GLY A 23 4.69 -16.61 11.43
C GLY A 23 6.20 -16.51 11.45
N GLU A 24 6.88 -17.39 10.70
CA GLU A 24 8.27 -17.16 10.30
C GLU A 24 8.30 -15.91 9.41
N THR A 25 9.40 -15.16 9.43
CA THR A 25 9.61 -13.90 8.69
C THR A 25 9.68 -14.07 7.16
N HIS A 26 8.95 -15.02 6.60
CA HIS A 26 8.81 -15.23 5.18
C HIS A 26 7.40 -14.89 4.75
N PHE A 27 7.29 -13.59 4.47
CA PHE A 27 6.28 -12.95 3.65
C PHE A 27 5.88 -13.84 2.45
N ASP A 28 4.59 -14.19 2.42
CA ASP A 28 3.74 -14.43 1.25
C ASP A 28 4.18 -15.46 0.15
N ARG A 29 3.25 -16.36 -0.20
CA ARG A 29 3.39 -17.36 -1.30
C ARG A 29 2.82 -16.89 -2.65
N SER A 30 2.38 -15.63 -2.77
CA SER A 30 1.90 -14.98 -3.99
C SER A 30 2.98 -14.18 -4.74
N GLY A 31 4.11 -13.86 -4.10
CA GLY A 31 5.31 -13.32 -4.74
C GLY A 31 5.30 -11.81 -5.04
N GLN A 32 4.31 -11.05 -4.56
CA GLN A 32 4.35 -9.59 -4.70
C GLN A 32 5.19 -8.97 -3.58
N ASN A 33 6.33 -8.40 -3.96
CA ASN A 33 7.23 -7.74 -3.01
C ASN A 33 6.65 -6.38 -2.61
N LEU A 34 6.25 -6.25 -1.35
CA LEU A 34 5.98 -4.96 -0.72
C LEU A 34 7.32 -4.27 -0.40
N ILE A 35 7.45 -3.02 -0.81
CA ILE A 35 8.57 -2.15 -0.50
C ILE A 35 8.05 -1.04 0.37
N GLU A 36 8.60 -0.93 1.57
CA GLU A 36 8.32 0.17 2.49
C GLU A 36 9.59 0.98 2.69
N PHE A 37 9.48 2.30 2.57
CA PHE A 37 10.57 3.20 2.89
C PHE A 37 10.06 4.54 3.40
N THR A 38 10.91 5.24 4.15
CA THR A 38 10.64 6.61 4.61
C THR A 38 11.35 7.59 3.69
N ILE A 39 10.67 8.65 3.26
CA ILE A 39 11.26 9.72 2.46
C ILE A 39 12.19 10.53 3.36
N PRO A 40 13.52 10.47 3.17
CA PRO A 40 14.43 11.30 3.94
C PRO A 40 14.31 12.77 3.54
N GLU A 41 14.75 13.66 4.41
CA GLU A 41 14.95 15.06 4.04
C GLU A 41 15.88 15.16 2.83
N ARG A 42 15.56 16.06 1.89
CA ARG A 42 16.29 16.34 0.65
C ARG A 42 16.26 15.21 -0.38
N HIS A 43 15.35 14.24 -0.23
CA HIS A 43 15.06 13.24 -1.26
C HIS A 43 14.46 13.91 -2.50
N GLU A 44 14.68 13.32 -3.68
CA GLU A 44 14.13 13.83 -4.95
C GLU A 44 12.59 13.88 -4.98
N TRP A 45 11.93 13.08 -4.14
CA TRP A 45 10.47 13.03 -4.05
C TRP A 45 9.92 14.00 -3.01
N GLU A 46 10.76 14.60 -2.16
CA GLU A 46 10.31 15.59 -1.19
C GLU A 46 9.72 16.80 -1.91
N GLY A 47 8.45 17.09 -1.61
CA GLY A 47 7.69 18.19 -2.21
C GLY A 47 7.14 17.90 -3.62
N ALA A 48 7.41 16.73 -4.19
CA ALA A 48 6.86 16.35 -5.49
C ALA A 48 5.43 15.80 -5.38
N PHE A 49 4.60 16.06 -6.39
CA PHE A 49 3.31 15.40 -6.53
C PHE A 49 3.48 14.05 -7.20
N ILE A 50 2.67 13.05 -6.83
CA ILE A 50 2.76 11.71 -7.40
C ILE A 50 2.66 11.70 -8.92
N LYS A 51 1.79 12.53 -9.51
CA LYS A 51 1.66 12.67 -10.98
C LYS A 51 2.93 13.17 -11.68
N ASP A 52 3.82 13.84 -10.95
CA ASP A 52 5.07 14.40 -11.46
C ASP A 52 6.26 13.47 -11.20
N LEU A 53 6.05 12.36 -10.48
CA LEU A 53 7.07 11.34 -10.24
C LEU A 53 7.24 10.47 -11.50
N ASN A 54 8.45 9.94 -11.65
CA ASN A 54 8.75 8.94 -12.68
C ASN A 54 9.26 7.64 -12.03
N PRO A 55 8.43 6.94 -11.23
CA PRO A 55 8.82 5.68 -10.62
C PRO A 55 9.04 4.60 -11.69
N PRO A 56 9.79 3.53 -11.40
CA PRO A 56 9.89 2.39 -12.30
C PRO A 56 8.50 1.84 -12.66
N HIS A 57 8.29 1.44 -13.92
CA HIS A 57 6.99 1.01 -14.44
C HIS A 57 6.39 -0.23 -13.73
N ASP A 58 7.20 -0.97 -12.99
CA ASP A 58 6.80 -2.13 -12.18
C ASP A 58 6.50 -1.74 -10.71
N ARG A 59 6.34 -0.45 -10.41
CA ARG A 59 6.06 0.05 -9.05
C ARG A 59 4.74 0.79 -9.00
N LEU A 60 3.95 0.48 -7.99
CA LEU A 60 2.75 1.23 -7.65
C LEU A 60 2.82 1.66 -6.19
N ILE A 61 2.68 2.96 -5.94
CA ILE A 61 2.51 3.50 -4.59
C ILE A 61 1.06 3.22 -4.17
N ILE A 62 0.88 2.46 -3.10
CA ILE A 62 -0.46 2.04 -2.65
C ILE A 62 -0.95 2.84 -1.44
N THR A 63 -0.04 3.25 -0.56
CA THR A 63 -0.38 4.02 0.64
C THR A 63 0.77 4.92 1.06
N ILE A 64 0.41 6.02 1.74
CA ILE A 64 1.36 6.92 2.40
C ILE A 64 0.92 7.05 3.86
N GLN A 65 1.84 6.86 4.78
CA GLN A 65 1.63 7.08 6.20
C GLN A 65 2.45 8.28 6.65
N ARG A 66 1.76 9.33 7.08
CA ARG A 66 2.35 10.58 7.58
C ARG A 66 2.16 10.66 9.08
N GLU A 67 3.21 11.04 9.80
CA GLU A 67 3.15 11.18 11.25
C GLU A 67 2.05 12.18 11.65
N GLY A 68 1.21 11.78 12.61
CA GLY A 68 0.08 12.59 13.10
C GLY A 68 -1.13 12.66 12.15
N SER A 69 -1.15 11.90 11.05
CA SER A 69 -2.29 11.76 10.14
C SER A 69 -2.71 10.29 9.99
N ASP A 70 -3.95 10.08 9.54
CA ASP A 70 -4.41 8.75 9.13
C ASP A 70 -3.71 8.29 7.84
N LEU A 71 -3.92 7.01 7.49
CA LEU A 71 -3.41 6.43 6.25
C LEU A 71 -3.95 7.17 5.02
N ILE A 72 -3.05 7.65 4.17
CA ILE A 72 -3.40 8.39 2.94
C ILE A 72 -3.44 7.41 1.78
N VAL A 73 -4.59 7.37 1.09
CA VAL A 73 -4.70 6.71 -0.22
C VAL A 73 -4.22 7.72 -1.28
N PRO A 74 -3.11 7.43 -1.98
CA PRO A 74 -2.50 8.36 -2.91
C PRO A 74 -3.35 8.56 -4.16
N ASP A 75 -3.39 9.80 -4.63
CA ASP A 75 -3.81 10.17 -5.98
C ASP A 75 -2.71 11.01 -6.67
N GLY A 76 -2.91 11.39 -7.94
CA GLY A 76 -1.94 12.21 -8.65
C GLY A 76 -1.64 13.57 -8.01
N ASN A 77 -2.55 14.11 -7.19
CA ASN A 77 -2.39 15.41 -6.51
C ASN A 77 -1.84 15.26 -5.08
N THR A 78 -1.53 14.04 -4.66
CA THR A 78 -0.92 13.79 -3.37
C THR A 78 0.53 14.24 -3.43
N GLN A 79 0.88 15.19 -2.55
CA GLN A 79 2.25 15.68 -2.41
C GLN A 79 2.99 14.86 -1.36
N LEU A 80 4.13 14.31 -1.75
CA LEU A 80 5.04 13.59 -0.87
C LEU A 80 5.87 14.57 -0.05
N LEU A 81 6.00 14.33 1.25
CA LEU A 81 6.77 15.15 2.18
C LEU A 81 7.87 14.33 2.86
N ALA A 82 8.88 15.01 3.40
CA ALA A 82 9.86 14.36 4.25
C ALA A 82 9.19 13.65 5.43
N ASN A 83 9.74 12.50 5.81
CA ASN A 83 9.24 11.58 6.83
C ASN A 83 7.94 10.85 6.48
N ASP A 84 7.39 11.03 5.27
CA ASP A 84 6.35 10.14 4.77
C ASP A 84 6.89 8.72 4.67
N LYS A 85 6.15 7.77 5.22
CA LYS A 85 6.36 6.35 4.99
C LYS A 85 5.54 5.94 3.78
N VAL A 86 6.22 5.57 2.71
CA VAL A 86 5.61 5.17 1.44
C VAL A 86 5.64 3.65 1.34
N VAL A 87 4.48 3.06 1.02
CA VAL A 87 4.37 1.64 0.73
C VAL A 87 4.10 1.47 -0.75
N MET A 88 4.91 0.63 -1.40
CA MET A 88 4.81 0.30 -2.81
C MET A 88 4.71 -1.21 -3.01
N ILE A 89 4.02 -1.63 -4.06
CA ILE A 89 4.09 -3.01 -4.56
C ILE A 89 4.97 -3.08 -5.80
N GLN A 90 5.66 -4.21 -5.96
CA GLN A 90 6.18 -4.62 -7.25
C GLN A 90 5.10 -5.35 -8.05
N LEU A 91 4.73 -4.80 -9.19
CA LEU A 91 3.84 -5.48 -10.13
C LEU A 91 4.63 -6.57 -10.85
N GLN A 92 4.14 -7.81 -10.82
CA GLN A 92 4.65 -8.90 -11.63
C GLN A 92 4.03 -8.82 -13.03
N LYS A 93 4.70 -9.38 -14.05
CA LYS A 93 4.25 -9.33 -15.45
C LYS A 93 2.85 -9.92 -15.71
N THR A 94 2.34 -10.72 -14.79
CA THR A 94 0.98 -11.30 -14.80
C THR A 94 -0.06 -10.46 -14.09
N ASP A 95 0.34 -9.40 -13.38
CA ASP A 95 -0.55 -8.39 -12.84
C ASP A 95 -0.95 -7.48 -14.00
N GLU A 96 -1.81 -7.97 -14.89
CA GLU A 96 -2.47 -7.11 -15.87
C GLU A 96 -3.29 -6.09 -15.08
N LEU A 97 -2.77 -4.86 -15.00
CA LEU A 97 -3.58 -3.71 -14.64
C LEU A 97 -4.65 -3.61 -15.73
N VAL A 98 -5.85 -4.09 -15.41
CA VAL A 98 -6.99 -3.96 -16.30
C VAL A 98 -7.26 -2.47 -16.38
N ASP A 99 -6.93 -1.86 -17.52
CA ASP A 99 -7.41 -0.53 -17.83
C ASP A 99 -8.93 -0.59 -17.71
N ALA A 100 -9.48 0.10 -16.71
CA ALA A 100 -10.91 0.22 -16.56
C ALA A 100 -11.42 0.98 -17.79
N GLU A 101 -11.90 0.26 -18.80
CA GLU A 101 -12.58 0.88 -19.93
C GLU A 101 -13.73 1.70 -19.36
N PRO A 102 -13.81 3.02 -19.67
CA PRO A 102 -14.93 3.82 -19.21
C PRO A 102 -16.22 3.14 -19.72
N PRO A 103 -17.25 3.00 -18.87
CA PRO A 103 -18.46 2.29 -19.25
C PRO A 103 -19.01 2.91 -20.53
N ALA A 104 -19.22 2.06 -21.54
CA ALA A 104 -19.82 2.47 -22.80
C ALA A 104 -21.12 3.21 -22.50
N GLN A 105 -21.22 4.46 -22.95
CA GLN A 105 -22.46 5.22 -22.84
C GLN A 105 -23.45 4.65 -23.86
N GLU A 106 -24.60 4.18 -23.36
CA GLU A 106 -25.79 3.82 -24.16
C GLU A 106 -26.42 5.05 -24.83
#